data_AF-A0A540LGI2-F1
#
_entry.id   AF-A0A540LGI2-F1
#
_cell.length_a   1.000
_cell.length_b   1.000
_cell.length_c   1.000
_cell.angle_alpha   90.00
_cell.angle_beta   90.00
_cell.angle_gamma   90.00
#
_symmetry.space_group_name_H-M   'P 1'
#
loop_
_entity.id
_entity.type
_entity.pdbx_description
1 polymer ?
#
loop_
_entity_poly.entity_id
_entity_poly.type
_entity_poly.pdbx_seq_one_letter_code
_entity_poly.pdbx_strand_id
1 'polypeptide(L)' 'MLLTVPLEISPDGLSELYKFPREGPKHRAMADVNLPSSILPNMASDLNLGVADLLQRSFKSSVRSVT' A
#
# COMPACT_ATOMS: atom_id res chain seq x y z
N MET A 1 10.20 -19.44 7.79
CA MET A 1 11.03 -18.45 7.08
C MET A 1 10.33 -17.10 7.18
N LEU A 2 10.91 -16.15 7.92
CA LEU A 2 10.41 -14.77 7.96
C LEU A 2 10.68 -14.17 6.57
N LEU A 3 9.60 -13.83 5.85
CA LEU A 3 9.71 -13.10 4.58
C LEU A 3 10.23 -11.70 4.91
N THR A 4 11.51 -11.46 4.64
CA THR A 4 12.11 -10.14 4.72
C THR A 4 11.47 -9.28 3.64
N VAL A 5 10.47 -8.49 4.02
CA VAL A 5 9.93 -7.45 3.14
C VAL A 5 11.07 -6.47 2.88
N PRO A 6 11.43 -6.17 1.61
CA PRO A 6 12.43 -5.16 1.31
C PRO A 6 12.10 -3.87 2.06
N LEU A 7 13.12 -3.20 2.61
CA LEU A 7 12.94 -2.06 3.52
C LEU A 7 11.98 -1.00 2.95
N GLU A 8 12.04 -0.81 1.63
CA GLU A 8 11.23 0.08 0.80
C GLU A 8 9.72 -0.20 0.81
N ILE A 9 9.31 -1.44 1.13
CA ILE A 9 7.89 -1.86 1.17
C ILE A 9 7.37 -2.00 2.61
N SER A 10 8.20 -1.70 3.61
CA SER A 10 7.76 -1.61 4.99
C SER A 10 7.03 -0.28 5.24
N PRO A 11 6.14 -0.19 6.24
CA PRO A 11 5.51 1.08 6.59
C PRO A 11 6.52 2.18 6.94
N ASP A 12 7.61 1.83 7.65
CA ASP A 12 8.66 2.80 7.97
C ASP A 12 9.38 3.31 6.70
N GLY A 13 9.71 2.41 5.77
CA GLY A 13 10.32 2.79 4.49
C GLY A 13 9.40 3.61 3.58
N LEU A 14 8.10 3.29 3.53
CA LEU A 14 7.12 4.08 2.79
C LEU A 14 6.93 5.48 3.39
N SER A 15 6.91 5.59 4.72
CA SER A 15 6.85 6.87 5.43
C SER A 15 8.05 7.77 5.09
N GLU A 16 9.26 7.20 5.06
CA GLU A 16 10.48 7.93 4.69
C GLU A 16 10.48 8.35 3.21
N LEU A 17 10.14 7.43 2.30
CA LEU A 17 10.14 7.66 0.86
C LEU A 17 9.16 8.78 0.46
N TYR A 18 7.94 8.74 0.98
CA TYR A 18 6.88 9.71 0.68
C TYR A 18 6.86 10.91 1.63
N LYS A 19 7.82 10.99 2.57
CA LYS A 19 7.94 12.05 3.59
C LYS A 19 6.63 12.25 4.38
N PHE A 20 5.93 11.16 4.67
CA PHE A 20 4.66 11.17 5.37
C PHE A 20 4.85 10.81 6.84
N PRO A 21 4.41 11.64 7.81
CA PRO A 21 4.60 11.33 9.23
C PRO A 21 3.78 10.09 9.62
N ARG A 22 4.39 9.21 10.42
CA ARG A 22 3.69 8.07 11.01
C ARG A 22 2.87 8.55 12.21
N GLU A 23 1.56 8.40 12.13
CA GLU A 23 0.66 8.77 13.23
C GLU A 23 0.39 7.58 14.16
N GLY A 24 0.58 7.78 15.45
CA GLY A 24 0.24 6.81 16.48
C GLY A 24 1.29 5.71 16.72
N PRO A 25 1.02 4.81 17.69
CA PRO A 25 1.95 3.74 18.05
C PRO A 25 2.04 2.67 16.97
N LYS A 26 3.26 2.16 16.74
CA LYS A 26 3.51 1.02 15.85
C LYS A 26 2.65 -0.17 16.25
N HIS A 27 2.19 -0.96 15.26
CA HIS A 27 1.39 -2.17 15.47
C HIS A 27 -0.03 -1.92 15.99
N ARG A 28 -0.54 -0.68 15.92
CA ARG A 28 -1.98 -0.46 15.97
C ARG A 28 -2.54 -0.59 14.56
N ALA A 29 -3.47 -1.54 14.41
CA ALA A 29 -4.12 -1.84 13.14
C ALA A 29 -4.58 -0.59 12.37
N MET A 30 -5.21 0.38 13.04
CA MET A 30 -5.66 1.62 12.39
C MET A 30 -4.53 2.58 12.02
N ALA A 31 -3.52 2.73 12.88
CA ALA A 31 -2.35 3.57 12.59
C ALA A 31 -1.56 3.05 11.39
N ASP A 32 -1.40 1.73 11.31
CA ASP A 32 -0.72 1.07 10.21
C ASP A 32 -1.51 1.08 8.89
N VAL A 33 -2.85 1.19 8.94
CA VAL A 33 -3.71 1.31 7.74
C VAL A 33 -3.78 2.76 7.23
N ASN A 34 -3.80 3.74 8.12
CA ASN A 34 -3.89 5.15 7.75
C ASN A 34 -2.70 5.60 6.89
N LEU A 35 -1.52 5.04 7.14
CA LEU A 35 -0.31 5.40 6.41
C LEU A 35 -0.39 5.01 4.92
N PRO A 36 -0.65 3.74 4.53
CA PRO A 36 -0.90 3.37 3.14
C PRO A 36 -2.01 4.20 2.48
N SER A 37 -3.12 4.43 3.18
CA SER A 37 -4.22 5.25 2.65
C SER A 37 -3.80 6.68 2.31
N SER A 38 -2.90 7.26 3.11
CA SER A 38 -2.40 8.62 2.91
C SER A 38 -1.35 8.71 1.79
N ILE A 39 -0.59 7.64 1.56
CA ILE A 39 0.47 7.57 0.55
C ILE A 39 -0.07 7.20 -0.84
N LEU A 40 -1.19 6.46 -0.91
CA LEU A 40 -1.75 5.91 -2.14
C LEU A 40 -2.01 6.95 -3.26
N PRO A 41 -2.52 8.18 -2.97
CA PRO A 41 -2.70 9.19 -4.01
C PRO A 41 -1.38 9.66 -4.65
N ASN A 42 -0.31 9.77 -3.85
CA ASN A 42 1.01 10.14 -4.35
C ASN A 42 1.60 9.02 -5.20
N MET A 43 1.49 7.76 -4.75
CA MET A 43 1.88 6.59 -5.53
C MET A 43 1.18 6.52 -6.88
N ALA A 44 -0.13 6.75 -6.90
CA ALA A 44 -0.92 6.73 -8.13
C ALA A 44 -0.45 7.84 -9.10
N SER A 45 -0.14 9.03 -8.57
CA SER A 45 0.37 10.16 -9.36
C SER A 45 1.75 9.89 -9.93
N ASP A 46 2.70 9.40 -9.11
CA ASP A 46 4.07 9.10 -9.52
C ASP A 46 4.13 8.01 -10.60
N LEU A 47 3.21 7.04 -10.52
CA LEU A 47 3.08 5.97 -11.51
C LEU A 47 2.18 6.33 -12.69
N ASN A 48 1.64 7.56 -12.73
CA ASN A 48 0.68 8.02 -13.72
C ASN A 48 -0.50 7.07 -13.93
N LEU A 49 -1.03 6.53 -12.82
CA LEU A 49 -2.15 5.60 -12.79
C LEU A 49 -3.46 6.35 -12.58
N GLY A 50 -4.39 6.19 -13.52
CA GLY A 50 -5.77 6.65 -13.35
C GLY A 50 -6.57 5.71 -12.45
N VAL A 51 -7.77 6.14 -12.07
CA VAL A 51 -8.72 5.33 -11.28
C VAL A 51 -9.02 3.99 -11.98
N ALA A 52 -9.14 4.00 -13.30
CA ALA A 52 -9.37 2.77 -14.08
C ALA A 52 -8.20 1.78 -13.96
N ASP A 53 -6.95 2.27 -14.03
CA ASP A 53 -5.75 1.44 -13.89
C ASP A 53 -5.65 0.83 -12.49
N LEU A 54 -5.98 1.61 -11.46
CA LEU A 54 -6.02 1.15 -10.08
C LEU A 54 -7.05 0.02 -9.90
N LEU A 55 -8.28 0.23 -10.38
CA LEU A 55 -9.33 -0.80 -10.29
C LEU A 55 -8.90 -2.09 -11.01
N GLN A 56 -8.39 -1.99 -12.24
CA GLN A 56 -7.97 -3.16 -13.00
C GLN A 56 -6.85 -3.95 -12.32
N ARG A 57 -5.91 -3.27 -11.65
CA ARG A 57 -4.78 -3.91 -10.95
C ARG A 57 -5.16 -4.48 -9.58
N SER A 58 -6.08 -3.82 -8.86
CA SER A 58 -6.55 -4.27 -7.55
C SER A 58 -7.45 -5.50 -7.65
N PHE A 59 -8.29 -5.56 -8.69
CA PHE A 59 -9.15 -6.71 -8.92
C PHE A 59 -8.43 -7.75 -9.80
N LYS A 60 -7.61 -8.60 -9.17
CA LYS A 60 -7.28 -9.88 -9.81
C LYS A 60 -8.57 -10.67 -9.88
N SER A 61 -9.07 -10.92 -11.10
CA SER A 61 -10.17 -11.86 -11.33
C SER A 61 -9.81 -13.18 -10.64
N SER A 62 -10.41 -13.42 -9.48
CA SER A 62 -10.42 -14.75 -8.90
C SER A 62 -11.42 -15.52 -9.74
N VAL A 63 -10.96 -16.07 -10.86
CA VAL A 63 -11.69 -17.12 -11.57
C VAL A 63 -11.65 -18.35 -10.66
N ARG A 64 -12.47 -18.32 -9.61
CA ARG A 64 -12.78 -19.53 -8.85
C ARG A 64 -13.80 -20.26 -9.73
N SER A 65 -13.29 -21.13 -10.60
CA SER A 65 -14.13 -22.05 -11.35
C SER A 65 -14.83 -22.93 -10.33
N VAL A 66 -16.11 -22.66 -10.07
CA VAL A 66 -16.96 -23.54 -9.30
C VAL A 66 -17.40 -24.64 -10.26
N THR A 67 -16.58 -25.70 -10.34
CA THR A 67 -16.97 -27.00 -10.92
C THR A 67 -17.48 -27.90 -9.81
#